data_AF-A0A7C5IE32-F1
#
_entry.id   AF-A0A7C5IE32-F1
#
_cell.length_a   1.000
_cell.length_b   1.000
_cell.length_c   1.000
_cell.angle_alpha   90.00
_cell.angle_beta   90.00
_cell.angle_gamma   90.00
#
_symmetry.space_group_name_H-M   'P 1'
#
loop_
_entity.id
_entity.type
_entity.pdbx_description
1 polymer ?
#
loop_
_entity_poly.entity_id
_entity_poly.type
_entity_poly.pdbx_seq_one_letter_code
_entity_poly.pdbx_strand_id
1 'polypeptide(L)'
;MKKLLLLLFLAFLYLYLAMPVLALGFTDWSTPLLFIGAILVAISARAIVAKVRTLLLGWQLGRIILRLLLKKPVEVPPNIIDISGYHTPAWTKLAGLTGVIFLAVAIANSIILPILTSHPLLRSQAYRDLLGEVRESSFTSDVEPISTSQIRIIDDETAVRLADKKIGEVPALGSEVQLGELCLQKVRDKLYYVAPLEHRGFFQWLTNQARGSKGYVMVSATNPQDVHLVQSINGREV
;
A
#
# COMPACT_ATOMS: atom_id res chain seq x y z
N MET A 1 18.97 10.68 -27.40
CA MET A 1 17.59 10.65 -26.87
C MET A 1 16.85 9.32 -27.11
N LYS A 2 16.71 8.83 -28.36
CA LYS A 2 15.97 7.59 -28.65
C LYS A 2 16.51 6.33 -27.93
N LYS A 3 17.83 6.18 -27.82
CA LYS A 3 18.47 5.06 -27.09
C LYS A 3 18.24 5.11 -25.57
N LEU A 4 18.19 6.32 -25.00
CA LEU A 4 17.91 6.52 -23.56
C LEU A 4 16.45 6.16 -23.24
N LEU A 5 15.51 6.57 -24.11
CA LEU A 5 14.09 6.22 -23.98
C LEU A 5 13.88 4.70 -24.08
N LEU A 6 14.56 4.03 -25.02
CA LEU A 6 14.51 2.58 -25.18
C LEU A 6 15.04 1.87 -23.92
N LEU A 7 16.16 2.34 -23.37
CA LEU A 7 16.77 1.75 -22.18
C LEU A 7 15.88 1.95 -20.95
N LEU A 8 15.24 3.11 -20.81
CA LEU A 8 14.32 3.42 -19.72
C LEU A 8 13.02 2.58 -19.83
N PHE A 9 12.53 2.36 -21.05
CA PHE A 9 11.40 1.46 -21.30
C PHE A 9 11.75 -0.01 -21.02
N LEU A 10 12.94 -0.46 -21.44
CA LEU A 10 13.40 -1.83 -21.19
C LEU A 10 13.67 -2.08 -19.70
N ALA A 11 14.21 -1.08 -18.99
CA ALA A 11 14.41 -1.12 -17.55
C ALA A 11 13.08 -1.14 -16.79
N PHE A 12 12.09 -0.34 -17.22
CA PHE A 12 10.74 -0.39 -16.67
C PHE A 12 10.06 -1.75 -16.90
N LEU A 13 10.19 -2.30 -18.10
CA LEU A 13 9.66 -3.63 -18.44
C LEU A 13 10.34 -4.74 -17.64
N TYR A 14 11.66 -4.67 -17.47
CA TYR A 14 12.42 -5.60 -16.63
C TYR A 14 12.00 -5.50 -15.16
N LEU A 15 11.86 -4.29 -14.63
CA LEU A 15 11.46 -4.07 -13.23
C LEU A 15 10.01 -4.55 -12.98
N TYR A 16 9.11 -4.36 -13.95
CA TYR A 16 7.75 -4.87 -13.91
C TYR A 16 7.68 -6.41 -13.93
N LEU A 17 8.56 -7.07 -14.69
CA LEU A 17 8.63 -8.53 -14.75
C LEU A 17 9.39 -9.16 -13.57
N ALA A 18 10.44 -8.49 -13.07
CA ALA A 18 11.31 -9.02 -12.02
C ALA A 18 10.76 -8.81 -10.59
N MET A 19 9.88 -7.83 -10.38
CA MET A 19 9.24 -7.60 -9.09
C MET A 19 7.73 -7.87 -9.19
N PRO A 20 7.23 -9.06 -8.80
CA PRO A 20 5.79 -9.33 -8.72
C PRO A 20 5.09 -8.57 -7.56
N VAL A 21 5.82 -7.71 -6.84
CA VAL A 21 5.42 -7.09 -5.57
C VAL A 21 5.41 -5.55 -5.68
N LEU A 22 4.93 -4.99 -6.80
CA LEU A 22 4.22 -3.71 -6.70
C LEU A 22 2.76 -4.03 -6.37
N ALA A 23 2.54 -4.44 -5.12
CA ALA A 23 1.21 -4.72 -4.57
C ALA A 23 0.48 -3.40 -4.24
N LEU A 24 0.15 -2.62 -5.25
CA LEU A 24 -0.95 -1.66 -5.18
C LEU A 24 -2.21 -2.35 -5.73
N GLY A 25 -2.66 -3.40 -5.05
CA GLY A 25 -3.92 -4.11 -5.33
C GLY A 25 -4.05 -4.68 -6.75
N PHE A 26 -3.81 -5.99 -6.88
CA PHE A 26 -4.05 -6.77 -8.11
C PHE A 26 -3.15 -6.41 -9.31
N THR A 27 -2.93 -7.38 -10.19
CA THR A 27 -2.15 -7.29 -11.42
C THR A 27 -2.80 -6.33 -12.44
N ASP A 28 -2.75 -5.04 -12.14
CA ASP A 28 -3.57 -4.05 -12.82
C ASP A 28 -2.78 -3.39 -13.97
N TRP A 29 -3.02 -3.88 -15.19
CA TRP A 29 -2.50 -3.30 -16.44
C TRP A 29 -3.05 -1.88 -16.70
N SER A 30 -4.02 -1.45 -15.89
CA SER A 30 -4.59 -0.11 -15.85
C SER A 30 -3.54 0.96 -15.57
N THR A 31 -2.65 0.76 -14.60
CA THR A 31 -1.66 1.76 -14.18
C THR A 31 -0.67 2.13 -15.29
N PRO A 32 0.00 1.20 -16.02
CA PRO A 32 0.83 1.58 -17.16
C PRO A 32 0.00 2.19 -18.30
N LEU A 33 -1.23 1.73 -18.54
CA LEU A 33 -2.11 2.33 -19.56
C LEU A 33 -2.47 3.79 -19.23
N LEU A 34 -2.71 4.14 -17.96
CA LEU A 34 -2.97 5.53 -17.55
C LEU A 34 -1.78 6.42 -17.84
N PHE A 35 -0.56 5.97 -17.51
CA PHE A 35 0.66 6.73 -17.79
C PHE A 35 0.90 6.89 -19.30
N ILE A 36 0.77 5.82 -20.08
CA ILE A 36 0.94 5.86 -21.54
C ILE A 36 -0.14 6.74 -22.18
N GLY A 37 -1.40 6.59 -21.75
CA GLY A 37 -2.52 7.41 -22.20
C GLY A 37 -2.30 8.90 -21.92
N ALA A 38 -1.88 9.25 -20.70
CA ALA A 38 -1.58 10.63 -20.33
C ALA A 38 -0.44 11.23 -21.15
N ILE A 39 0.63 10.46 -21.42
CA ILE A 39 1.75 10.90 -22.26
C ILE A 39 1.28 11.18 -23.69
N LEU A 40 0.50 10.28 -24.29
CA LEU A 40 -0.03 10.43 -25.64
C LEU A 40 -0.97 11.64 -25.76
N VAL A 41 -1.85 11.85 -24.77
CA VAL A 41 -2.72 13.03 -24.69
C VAL A 41 -1.87 14.30 -24.55
N ALA A 42 -0.84 14.32 -23.71
CA ALA A 42 0.03 15.49 -23.53
C ALA A 42 0.80 15.87 -24.81
N ILE A 43 1.26 14.87 -25.58
CA ILE A 43 1.92 15.10 -26.89
C ILE A 43 0.94 15.75 -27.88
N SER A 44 -0.30 15.25 -27.93
CA SER A 44 -1.35 15.82 -28.79
C SER A 44 -1.77 17.23 -28.34
N ALA A 45 -1.90 17.46 -27.03
CA ALA A 45 -2.28 18.73 -26.44
C ALA A 45 -1.25 19.83 -26.74
N ARG A 46 0.05 19.51 -26.69
CA ARG A 46 1.12 20.47 -27.05
C ARG A 46 0.98 20.97 -28.49
N ALA A 47 0.67 20.08 -29.44
CA ALA A 47 0.46 20.46 -30.84
C ALA A 47 -0.78 21.36 -31.02
N ILE A 48 -1.86 21.07 -30.29
CA ILE A 48 -3.09 21.87 -30.32
C ILE A 48 -2.84 23.26 -29.71
N VAL A 49 -2.17 23.34 -28.56
CA VAL A 49 -1.84 24.60 -27.88
C VAL A 49 -0.99 25.50 -28.77
N ALA A 50 -0.01 24.95 -29.49
CA ALA A 50 0.78 25.72 -30.45
C ALA A 50 -0.09 26.32 -31.57
N LYS A 51 -1.04 25.54 -32.12
CA LYS A 51 -1.96 26.00 -33.17
C LYS A 51 -2.98 27.03 -32.67
N VAL A 52 -3.50 26.86 -31.46
CA VAL A 52 -4.43 27.81 -30.83
C VAL A 52 -3.71 29.12 -30.51
N ARG A 53 -2.46 29.05 -30.04
CA ARG A 53 -1.65 30.24 -29.76
C ARG A 53 -1.39 31.06 -31.03
N THR A 54 -1.02 30.43 -32.15
CA THR A 54 -0.82 31.14 -33.42
C THR A 54 -2.12 31.74 -33.96
N LEU A 55 -3.25 31.03 -33.84
CA LEU A 55 -4.58 31.54 -34.22
C LEU A 55 -4.98 32.78 -33.39
N LEU A 56 -4.79 32.72 -32.07
CA LEU A 56 -5.12 33.84 -31.16
C LEU A 56 -4.23 35.07 -31.39
N LEU A 57 -2.97 34.88 -31.80
CA LEU A 57 -2.06 35.97 -32.16
C LEU A 57 -2.47 36.69 -33.45
N GLY A 58 -3.12 35.97 -34.38
CA GLY A 58 -3.67 36.52 -35.62
C GLY A 58 -4.89 37.43 -35.39
N TRP A 59 -5.64 37.25 -34.29
CA TRP A 59 -6.86 38.00 -34.00
C TRP A 59 -6.63 39.15 -33.00
N GLN A 60 -7.20 40.33 -33.27
CA GLN A 60 -7.02 41.52 -32.42
C GLN A 60 -7.50 41.31 -30.97
N LEU A 61 -8.66 40.66 -30.78
CA LEU A 61 -9.16 40.30 -29.44
C LEU A 61 -8.33 39.18 -28.78
N GLY A 62 -7.80 38.25 -29.58
CA GLY A 62 -6.95 37.17 -29.09
C GLY A 62 -5.65 37.66 -28.45
N ARG A 63 -5.09 38.78 -28.93
CA ARG A 63 -3.90 39.43 -28.33
C ARG A 63 -4.18 39.99 -26.94
N ILE A 64 -5.35 40.60 -26.74
CA ILE A 64 -5.77 41.15 -25.45
C ILE A 64 -5.95 40.01 -24.43
N ILE A 65 -6.63 38.93 -24.85
CA ILE A 65 -6.82 37.72 -24.04
C ILE A 65 -5.48 37.08 -23.65
N LEU A 66 -4.54 36.96 -24.60
CA LEU A 66 -3.25 36.34 -24.34
C LEU A 66 -2.37 37.18 -23.39
N ARG A 67 -2.43 38.52 -23.50
CA ARG A 67 -1.74 39.45 -22.57
C ARG A 67 -2.30 39.34 -21.16
N LEU A 68 -3.63 39.20 -21.02
CA LEU A 68 -4.30 39.01 -19.73
C LEU A 68 -3.92 37.66 -19.09
N LEU A 69 -3.84 36.59 -19.89
CA LEU A 69 -3.60 35.23 -19.41
C LEU A 69 -2.13 34.94 -19.06
N LEU A 70 -1.16 35.39 -19.87
CA LEU A 70 0.26 35.02 -19.70
C LEU A 70 1.12 36.01 -18.92
N LYS A 71 0.61 37.20 -18.53
CA LYS A 71 1.37 38.24 -17.79
C LYS A 71 2.79 38.50 -18.35
N LYS A 72 3.03 38.29 -19.65
CA LYS A 72 4.30 38.53 -20.33
C LYS A 72 4.05 39.34 -21.60
N PRO A 73 4.97 40.26 -21.99
CA PRO A 73 4.87 40.93 -23.27
C PRO A 73 4.98 39.89 -24.39
N VAL A 74 3.99 39.87 -25.26
CA VAL A 74 3.90 38.95 -26.39
C VAL A 74 4.49 39.66 -27.61
N GLU A 75 5.66 39.20 -28.07
CA GLU A 75 6.28 39.68 -29.31
C GLU A 75 5.36 39.36 -30.50
N VAL A 76 5.05 40.39 -31.29
CA VAL A 76 4.21 40.25 -32.50
C VAL A 76 5.15 39.84 -33.64
N PRO A 77 5.02 38.64 -34.21
CA PRO A 77 5.82 38.28 -35.39
C PRO A 77 5.49 39.26 -36.53
N PRO A 78 6.47 39.64 -37.36
CA PRO A 78 6.24 40.49 -38.53
C PRO A 78 5.13 39.89 -39.41
N ASN A 79 4.39 40.74 -40.13
CA ASN A 79 3.26 40.36 -40.99
C ASN A 79 3.72 39.59 -42.24
N ILE A 80 4.35 38.44 -42.02
CA ILE A 80 4.68 37.44 -43.02
C ILE A 80 3.78 36.26 -42.68
N ILE A 81 2.98 35.84 -43.64
CA ILE A 81 2.12 34.66 -43.49
C ILE A 81 3.05 33.45 -43.50
N ASP A 82 3.50 33.03 -42.32
CA ASP A 82 4.34 31.85 -42.17
C ASP A 82 3.48 30.58 -42.36
N ILE A 83 3.58 29.98 -43.55
CA ILE A 83 2.88 28.74 -43.91
C ILE A 83 3.68 27.50 -43.47
N SER A 84 4.93 27.66 -43.04
CA SER A 84 5.85 26.54 -42.77
C SER A 84 5.45 25.71 -41.54
N GLY A 85 4.70 26.31 -40.61
CA GLY A 85 4.25 25.68 -39.36
C GLY A 85 2.86 25.04 -39.38
N TYR A 86 2.12 25.07 -40.50
CA TYR A 86 0.71 24.64 -40.51
C TYR A 86 0.53 23.12 -40.55
N HIS A 87 1.55 22.38 -41.01
CA HIS A 87 1.47 20.93 -41.15
C HIS A 87 1.67 20.25 -39.79
N THR A 88 0.60 20.14 -39.01
CA THR A 88 0.61 19.22 -37.88
C THR A 88 0.60 17.79 -38.41
N PRO A 89 1.57 16.96 -38.02
CA PRO A 89 1.67 15.63 -38.59
C PRO A 89 0.51 14.76 -38.07
N ALA A 90 -0.13 14.00 -38.98
CA ALA A 90 -1.36 13.25 -38.69
C ALA A 90 -1.25 12.31 -37.47
N TRP A 91 -0.04 11.80 -37.19
CA TRP A 91 0.23 10.94 -36.03
C TRP A 91 -0.06 11.62 -34.68
N THR A 92 0.01 12.95 -34.58
CA THR A 92 -0.29 13.66 -33.32
C THR A 92 -1.78 13.64 -32.96
N LYS A 93 -2.67 13.66 -33.97
CA LYS A 93 -4.11 13.52 -33.77
C LYS A 93 -4.49 12.08 -33.42
N LEU A 94 -3.87 11.12 -34.12
CA LEU A 94 -4.05 9.69 -33.85
C LEU A 94 -3.56 9.32 -32.44
N ALA A 95 -2.39 9.82 -32.04
CA ALA A 95 -1.83 9.63 -30.70
C ALA A 95 -2.79 10.12 -29.61
N GLY A 96 -3.39 11.30 -29.78
CA GLY A 96 -4.39 11.84 -28.84
C GLY A 96 -5.61 10.92 -28.71
N LEU A 97 -6.18 10.46 -29.83
CA LEU A 97 -7.33 9.56 -29.83
C LEU A 97 -7.01 8.22 -29.14
N THR A 98 -5.86 7.61 -29.47
CA THR A 98 -5.41 6.37 -28.83
C THR A 98 -5.14 6.56 -27.34
N GLY A 99 -4.62 7.72 -26.94
CA GLY A 99 -4.36 8.05 -25.54
C GLY A 99 -5.64 8.17 -24.71
N VAL A 100 -6.69 8.78 -25.27
CA VAL A 100 -8.02 8.85 -24.62
C VAL A 100 -8.64 7.45 -24.48
N ILE A 101 -8.53 6.60 -25.50
CA ILE A 101 -9.04 5.22 -25.45
C ILE A 101 -8.32 4.42 -24.35
N PHE A 102 -6.99 4.50 -24.28
CA PHE A 102 -6.23 3.83 -23.23
C PHE A 102 -6.59 4.31 -21.82
N LEU A 103 -6.82 5.62 -21.65
CA LEU A 103 -7.24 6.17 -20.38
C LEU A 103 -8.65 5.68 -19.99
N ALA A 104 -9.58 5.63 -20.94
CA ALA A 104 -10.94 5.11 -20.70
C ALA A 104 -10.94 3.63 -20.34
N VAL A 105 -10.17 2.80 -21.06
CA VAL A 105 -10.04 1.37 -20.79
C VAL A 105 -9.39 1.11 -19.42
N ALA A 106 -8.36 1.88 -19.07
CA ALA A 106 -7.73 1.75 -17.77
C ALA A 106 -8.66 2.11 -16.61
N ILE A 107 -9.42 3.21 -16.73
CA ILE A 107 -10.39 3.62 -15.72
C ILE A 107 -11.51 2.57 -15.60
N ALA A 108 -12.01 2.07 -16.73
CA ALA A 108 -13.02 1.01 -16.74
C ALA A 108 -12.51 -0.26 -16.04
N ASN A 109 -11.25 -0.66 -16.29
CA ASN A 109 -10.65 -1.79 -15.61
C ASN A 109 -10.48 -1.55 -14.11
N SER A 110 -10.00 -0.38 -13.68
CA SER A 110 -9.76 -0.13 -12.25
C SER A 110 -11.02 0.01 -11.42
N ILE A 111 -12.13 0.45 -12.02
CA ILE A 111 -13.36 0.75 -11.29
C ILE A 111 -14.44 -0.29 -11.59
N ILE A 112 -14.77 -0.46 -12.87
CA ILE A 112 -15.97 -1.21 -13.27
C ILE A 112 -15.75 -2.72 -13.09
N LEU A 113 -14.58 -3.23 -13.49
CA LEU A 113 -14.29 -4.66 -13.43
C LEU A 113 -14.29 -5.21 -11.98
N PRO A 114 -13.56 -4.63 -11.02
CA PRO A 114 -13.56 -5.10 -9.63
C PRO A 114 -14.95 -5.06 -8.98
N ILE A 115 -15.72 -4.01 -9.27
CA ILE A 115 -17.08 -3.87 -8.74
C ILE A 115 -17.96 -5.00 -9.30
N LEU A 116 -17.83 -5.35 -10.59
CA LEU A 116 -18.61 -6.44 -11.18
C LEU A 116 -18.16 -7.82 -10.71
N THR A 117 -16.86 -8.07 -10.58
CA THR A 117 -16.34 -9.41 -10.24
C THR A 117 -16.43 -9.75 -8.75
N SER A 118 -16.38 -8.74 -7.89
CA SER A 118 -16.31 -8.89 -6.43
C SER A 118 -17.57 -8.38 -5.72
N HIS A 119 -18.66 -8.15 -6.46
CA HIS A 119 -19.88 -7.62 -5.86
C HIS A 119 -20.50 -8.65 -4.87
N PRO A 120 -20.87 -8.24 -3.64
CA PRO A 120 -21.57 -9.12 -2.69
C PRO A 120 -22.88 -9.70 -3.22
N LEU A 121 -23.59 -8.96 -4.08
CA LEU A 121 -24.83 -9.46 -4.70
C LEU A 121 -24.58 -10.65 -5.65
N LEU A 122 -23.44 -10.69 -6.33
CA LEU A 122 -23.11 -11.73 -7.32
C LEU A 122 -22.36 -12.90 -6.69
N ARG A 123 -21.59 -12.65 -5.63
CA ARG A 123 -20.68 -13.63 -5.00
C ARG A 123 -21.04 -13.97 -3.55
N SER A 124 -22.30 -13.78 -3.16
CA SER A 124 -22.79 -14.03 -1.79
C SER A 124 -22.48 -15.44 -1.27
N GLN A 125 -22.64 -16.47 -2.10
CA GLN A 125 -22.37 -17.85 -1.67
C GLN A 125 -20.89 -18.12 -1.47
N ALA A 126 -20.02 -17.69 -2.39
CA ALA A 126 -18.59 -17.88 -2.19
C ALA A 126 -18.07 -17.12 -0.96
N TYR A 127 -18.67 -15.97 -0.60
CA TYR A 127 -18.36 -15.30 0.67
C TYR A 127 -18.90 -16.03 1.89
N ARG A 128 -20.11 -16.61 1.81
CA ARG A 128 -20.68 -17.45 2.87
C ARG A 128 -19.83 -18.69 3.11
N ASP A 129 -19.35 -19.33 2.05
CA ASP A 129 -18.54 -20.55 2.12
C ASP A 129 -17.18 -20.32 2.78
N LEU A 130 -16.69 -19.07 2.86
CA LEU A 130 -15.48 -18.72 3.64
C LEU A 130 -15.67 -18.94 5.15
N LEU A 131 -16.91 -18.94 5.65
CA LEU A 131 -17.19 -19.24 7.05
C LEU A 131 -17.01 -20.73 7.36
N GLY A 132 -16.94 -21.58 6.34
CA GLY A 132 -16.85 -23.03 6.48
C GLY A 132 -18.18 -23.67 6.89
N GLU A 133 -18.10 -24.90 7.37
CA GLU A 133 -19.27 -25.63 7.89
C GLU A 133 -19.72 -25.02 9.21
N VAL A 134 -20.97 -24.54 9.25
CA VAL A 134 -21.59 -24.05 10.48
C VAL A 134 -21.84 -25.24 11.40
N ARG A 135 -21.05 -25.34 12.47
CA ARG A 135 -21.25 -26.34 13.53
C ARG A 135 -22.12 -25.75 14.61
N GLU A 136 -23.30 -26.33 14.81
CA GLU A 136 -24.15 -26.01 15.94
C GLU A 136 -23.66 -26.79 17.17
N SER A 137 -23.23 -26.07 18.20
CA SER A 137 -22.79 -26.64 19.48
C SER A 137 -23.60 -26.06 20.63
N SER A 138 -23.73 -26.82 21.72
CA SER A 138 -24.45 -26.33 22.90
C SER A 138 -23.56 -25.38 23.68
N PHE A 139 -24.05 -24.17 23.98
CA PHE A 139 -23.28 -23.17 24.74
C PHE A 139 -22.70 -23.73 26.05
N THR A 140 -23.44 -24.63 26.71
CA THR A 140 -23.01 -25.29 27.95
C THR A 140 -21.80 -26.21 27.78
N SER A 141 -21.56 -26.80 26.60
CA SER A 141 -20.37 -27.61 26.34
C SER A 141 -19.14 -26.77 25.98
N ASP A 142 -19.35 -25.60 25.39
CA ASP A 142 -18.26 -24.77 24.85
C ASP A 142 -17.75 -23.74 25.87
N VAL A 143 -18.60 -23.36 26.82
CA VAL A 143 -18.21 -22.49 27.92
C VAL A 143 -17.74 -23.36 29.08
N GLU A 144 -16.44 -23.65 29.08
CA GLU A 144 -15.79 -24.31 30.21
C GLU A 144 -15.98 -23.47 31.49
N PRO A 145 -16.44 -24.08 32.60
CA PRO A 145 -16.52 -23.40 33.88
C PRO A 145 -15.15 -22.84 34.25
N ILE A 146 -15.08 -21.52 34.50
CA ILE A 146 -13.84 -20.89 34.93
C ILE A 146 -13.48 -21.49 36.29
N SER A 147 -12.37 -22.22 36.35
CA SER A 147 -11.87 -22.78 37.60
C SER A 147 -11.57 -21.65 38.59
N THR A 148 -12.14 -21.71 39.79
CA THR A 148 -11.93 -20.73 40.86
C THR A 148 -10.47 -20.60 41.28
N SER A 149 -9.64 -21.60 41.00
CA SER A 149 -8.19 -21.57 41.20
C SER A 149 -7.44 -20.62 40.26
N GLN A 150 -8.06 -20.15 39.17
CA GLN A 150 -7.45 -19.27 38.16
C GLN A 150 -7.99 -17.84 38.26
N ILE A 151 -8.43 -17.42 39.46
CA ILE A 151 -8.77 -16.02 39.70
C ILE A 151 -7.53 -15.17 39.44
N ARG A 152 -7.74 -14.09 38.69
CA ARG A 152 -6.72 -13.08 38.42
C ARG A 152 -6.42 -12.35 39.73
N ILE A 153 -5.18 -12.47 40.19
CA ILE A 153 -4.66 -11.76 41.36
C ILE A 153 -3.77 -10.59 40.91
N ILE A 154 -3.14 -10.72 39.75
CA ILE A 154 -2.20 -9.73 39.21
C ILE A 154 -2.93 -8.78 38.27
N ASP A 155 -2.69 -7.49 38.43
CA ASP A 155 -3.12 -6.42 37.54
C ASP A 155 -2.19 -6.26 36.32
N ASP A 156 -2.69 -5.63 35.28
CA ASP A 156 -1.98 -5.49 34.01
C ASP A 156 -0.66 -4.71 34.19
N GLU A 157 -0.62 -3.69 35.05
CA GLU A 157 0.60 -2.90 35.31
C GLU A 157 1.67 -3.72 36.05
N THR A 158 1.28 -4.49 37.06
CA THR A 158 2.21 -5.42 37.72
C THR A 158 2.71 -6.47 36.74
N ALA A 159 1.87 -6.99 35.83
CA ALA A 159 2.29 -7.92 34.80
C ALA A 159 3.33 -7.32 33.85
N VAL A 160 3.16 -6.05 33.43
CA VAL A 160 4.17 -5.31 32.63
C VAL A 160 5.51 -5.26 33.38
N ARG A 161 5.49 -4.85 34.65
CA ARG A 161 6.73 -4.71 35.46
C ARG A 161 7.45 -6.06 35.64
N LEU A 162 6.69 -7.14 35.84
CA LEU A 162 7.23 -8.49 35.95
C LEU A 162 7.85 -8.97 34.62
N ALA A 163 7.18 -8.69 33.50
CA ALA A 163 7.68 -9.01 32.17
C ALA A 163 8.96 -8.24 31.82
N ASP A 164 8.99 -6.92 32.07
CA ASP A 164 10.16 -6.07 31.86
C ASP A 164 11.36 -6.53 32.70
N LYS A 165 11.09 -6.90 33.96
CA LYS A 165 12.12 -7.49 34.83
C LYS A 165 12.69 -8.77 34.20
N LYS A 166 11.84 -9.65 33.67
CA LYS A 166 12.29 -10.91 33.05
C LYS A 166 13.13 -10.67 31.80
N ILE A 167 12.78 -9.69 30.97
CA ILE A 167 13.56 -9.30 29.79
C ILE A 167 14.94 -8.77 30.21
N GLY A 168 15.00 -8.00 31.30
CA GLY A 168 16.25 -7.47 31.85
C GLY A 168 17.20 -8.52 32.44
N GLU A 169 16.71 -9.72 32.77
CA GLU A 169 17.55 -10.82 33.27
C GLU A 169 18.43 -11.43 32.17
N VAL A 170 18.00 -11.37 30.90
CA VAL A 170 18.78 -11.92 29.79
C VAL A 170 19.67 -10.82 29.18
N PRO A 171 21.01 -11.02 29.17
CA PRO A 171 21.91 -10.04 28.58
C PRO A 171 21.55 -9.72 27.13
N ALA A 172 21.75 -8.45 26.73
CA ALA A 172 21.52 -7.89 25.39
C ALA A 172 20.04 -7.70 24.95
N LEU A 173 19.05 -8.40 25.51
CA LEU A 173 17.65 -8.23 25.09
C LEU A 173 17.08 -6.86 25.44
N GLY A 174 17.38 -6.32 26.63
CA GLY A 174 16.83 -5.05 27.10
C GLY A 174 17.18 -3.81 26.24
N SER A 175 18.15 -3.89 25.33
CA SER A 175 18.50 -2.81 24.40
C SER A 175 17.91 -2.99 23.00
N GLU A 176 17.56 -4.22 22.63
CA GLU A 176 17.11 -4.57 21.29
C GLU A 176 15.59 -4.61 21.16
N VAL A 177 14.92 -5.08 22.21
CA VAL A 177 13.47 -5.29 22.23
C VAL A 177 12.75 -4.44 23.27
N GLN A 178 11.45 -4.25 23.04
CA GLN A 178 10.51 -3.62 23.95
C GLN A 178 9.29 -4.54 24.12
N LEU A 179 8.68 -4.52 25.30
CA LEU A 179 7.45 -5.25 25.56
C LEU A 179 6.29 -4.62 24.75
N GLY A 180 5.60 -5.44 23.96
CA GLY A 180 4.35 -5.05 23.32
C GLY A 180 3.16 -5.04 24.28
N GLU A 181 1.94 -4.95 23.73
CA GLU A 181 0.71 -4.97 24.55
C GLU A 181 0.46 -6.36 25.16
N LEU A 182 0.17 -6.41 26.46
CA LEU A 182 -0.17 -7.66 27.16
C LEU A 182 -1.63 -8.02 26.91
N CYS A 183 -1.86 -9.24 26.42
CA CYS A 183 -3.19 -9.81 26.26
C CYS A 183 -3.40 -10.97 27.22
N LEU A 184 -4.55 -11.01 27.90
CA LEU A 184 -4.93 -12.13 28.75
C LEU A 184 -5.38 -13.32 27.90
N GLN A 185 -4.72 -14.46 28.05
CA GLN A 185 -5.02 -15.68 27.31
C GLN A 185 -5.02 -16.91 28.22
N LYS A 186 -5.91 -17.86 27.94
CA LYS A 186 -5.92 -19.18 28.59
C LYS A 186 -4.92 -20.09 27.87
N VAL A 187 -3.88 -20.53 28.56
CA VAL A 187 -2.85 -21.44 28.04
C VAL A 187 -2.77 -22.67 28.95
N ARG A 188 -3.10 -23.85 28.42
CA ARG A 188 -3.05 -25.14 29.15
C ARG A 188 -3.71 -25.06 30.55
N ASP A 189 -4.97 -24.61 30.56
CA ASP A 189 -5.80 -24.45 31.78
C ASP A 189 -5.33 -23.42 32.81
N LYS A 190 -4.34 -22.59 32.45
CA LYS A 190 -3.88 -21.48 33.27
C LYS A 190 -4.06 -20.15 32.56
N LEU A 191 -4.25 -19.10 33.35
CA LEU A 191 -4.43 -17.75 32.84
C LEU A 191 -3.09 -17.01 32.80
N TYR A 192 -2.68 -16.58 31.61
CA TYR A 192 -1.42 -15.86 31.39
C TYR A 192 -1.65 -14.53 30.66
N TYR A 193 -0.91 -13.52 31.04
CA TYR A 193 -0.68 -12.34 30.23
C TYR A 193 0.44 -12.62 29.24
N VAL A 194 0.15 -12.49 27.95
CA VAL A 194 1.09 -12.77 26.86
C VAL A 194 1.35 -11.48 26.09
N ALA A 195 2.62 -11.09 25.95
CA ALA A 195 3.04 -9.97 25.13
C ALA A 195 4.17 -10.37 24.18
N PRO A 196 4.12 -9.96 22.90
CA PRO A 196 5.22 -10.14 21.97
C PRO A 196 6.40 -9.23 22.34
N LEU A 197 7.61 -9.64 21.95
CA LEU A 197 8.80 -8.80 22.00
C LEU A 197 8.94 -8.02 20.70
N GLU A 198 8.62 -6.74 20.77
CA GLU A 198 8.68 -5.82 19.65
C GLU A 198 10.07 -5.20 19.52
N HIS A 199 10.40 -4.72 18.32
CA HIS A 199 11.63 -3.96 18.13
C HIS A 199 11.46 -2.57 18.74
N ARG A 200 12.46 -2.13 19.53
CA ARG A 200 12.41 -0.83 20.22
C ARG A 200 12.33 0.38 19.28
N GLY A 201 12.75 0.24 18.02
CA GLY A 201 12.79 1.35 17.08
C GLY A 201 13.07 0.94 15.65
N PHE A 202 13.02 1.93 14.75
CA PHE A 202 13.17 1.74 13.30
C PHE A 202 14.51 1.12 12.92
N PHE A 203 15.63 1.55 13.54
CA PHE A 203 16.95 0.99 13.22
C PHE A 203 17.13 -0.45 13.72
N GLN A 204 16.57 -0.78 14.89
CA GLN A 204 16.56 -2.14 15.44
C GLN A 204 15.72 -3.06 14.55
N TRP A 205 14.57 -2.58 14.09
CA TRP A 205 13.74 -3.26 13.10
C TRP A 205 14.51 -3.48 11.79
N LEU A 206 15.09 -2.44 11.19
CA LEU A 206 15.78 -2.53 9.90
C LEU A 206 16.96 -3.51 9.94
N THR A 207 17.72 -3.53 11.03
CA THR A 207 18.88 -4.42 11.19
C THR A 207 18.47 -5.87 11.44
N ASN A 208 17.30 -6.11 12.06
CA ASN A 208 16.84 -7.43 12.48
C ASN A 208 15.62 -7.94 11.70
N GLN A 209 15.18 -7.24 10.64
CA GLN A 209 13.97 -7.56 9.88
C GLN A 209 14.00 -8.99 9.30
N ALA A 210 15.19 -9.50 8.95
CA ALA A 210 15.35 -10.85 8.43
C ALA A 210 15.17 -11.96 9.49
N ARG A 211 15.43 -11.66 10.77
CA ARG A 211 15.30 -12.62 11.88
C ARG A 211 13.92 -12.59 12.55
N GLY A 212 13.21 -11.47 12.46
CA GLY A 212 11.89 -11.30 13.08
C GLY A 212 11.95 -10.90 14.56
N SER A 213 10.80 -11.01 15.24
CA SER A 213 10.63 -10.71 16.68
C SER A 213 11.29 -11.77 17.55
N LYS A 214 11.97 -11.39 18.63
CA LYS A 214 12.76 -12.32 19.48
C LYS A 214 11.94 -13.15 20.49
N GLY A 215 10.72 -13.55 20.11
CA GLY A 215 9.80 -14.31 20.94
C GLY A 215 8.79 -13.47 21.72
N TYR A 216 8.34 -13.98 22.86
CA TYR A 216 7.27 -13.39 23.67
C TYR A 216 7.44 -13.73 25.16
N VAL A 217 6.81 -12.94 26.02
CA VAL A 217 6.80 -13.13 27.48
C VAL A 217 5.41 -13.58 27.92
N MET A 218 5.37 -14.52 28.87
CA MET A 218 4.16 -14.97 29.55
C MET A 218 4.29 -14.71 31.05
N VAL A 219 3.32 -14.01 31.63
CA VAL A 219 3.22 -13.75 33.08
C VAL A 219 1.95 -14.41 33.59
N SER A 220 2.03 -15.26 34.60
CA SER A 220 0.83 -15.87 35.18
C SER A 220 -0.06 -14.81 35.83
N ALA A 221 -1.36 -14.83 35.56
CA ALA A 221 -2.32 -13.92 36.20
C ALA A 221 -2.60 -14.27 37.68
N THR A 222 -2.16 -15.44 38.14
CA THR A 222 -2.42 -15.95 39.50
C THR A 222 -1.15 -16.01 40.36
N ASN A 223 0.03 -16.25 39.79
CA ASN A 223 1.29 -16.33 40.53
C ASN A 223 2.33 -15.31 40.04
N PRO A 224 2.70 -14.29 40.85
CA PRO A 224 3.68 -13.27 40.47
C PRO A 224 5.10 -13.77 40.18
N GLN A 225 5.44 -14.96 40.66
CA GLN A 225 6.77 -15.55 40.44
C GLN A 225 6.84 -16.36 39.14
N ASP A 226 5.69 -16.66 38.53
CA ASP A 226 5.60 -17.50 37.33
C ASP A 226 5.66 -16.64 36.06
N VAL A 227 6.88 -16.33 35.63
CA VAL A 227 7.17 -15.52 34.44
C VAL A 227 8.11 -16.28 33.51
N HIS A 228 7.66 -16.47 32.26
CA HIS A 228 8.39 -17.20 31.24
C HIS A 228 8.73 -16.30 30.06
N LEU A 229 9.97 -16.38 29.59
CA LEU A 229 10.40 -15.81 28.32
C LEU A 229 10.56 -16.96 27.33
N VAL A 230 9.80 -16.94 26.23
CA VAL A 230 9.81 -17.99 25.20
C VAL A 230 10.48 -17.45 23.95
N GLN A 231 11.65 -18.01 23.63
CA GLN A 231 12.45 -17.60 22.46
C GLN A 231 12.67 -18.74 21.45
N SER A 232 12.46 -19.99 21.88
CA SER A 232 12.56 -21.15 21.00
C SER A 232 11.41 -22.11 21.26
N ILE A 233 10.87 -22.67 20.18
CA ILE A 233 9.84 -23.70 20.20
C ILE A 233 10.39 -24.88 19.40
N ASN A 234 10.45 -26.06 20.02
CA ASN A 234 10.93 -27.30 19.38
C ASN A 234 12.35 -27.17 18.77
N GLY A 235 13.24 -26.43 19.44
CA GLY A 235 14.64 -26.26 19.01
C GLY A 235 14.86 -25.30 17.84
N ARG A 236 13.82 -24.57 17.41
CA ARG A 236 13.94 -23.47 16.45
C ARG A 236 13.66 -22.14 17.15
N GLU A 237 14.44 -21.13 16.82
CA GLU A 237 14.15 -19.75 17.23
C GLU A 237 12.79 -19.34 16.64
N VAL A 238 11.99 -18.65 17.45
CA VAL A 238 10.65 -18.15 17.11
C VAL A 238 10.77 -16.90 16.24
#